data_AF-A0A8J7Q3W7-F1
#
_entry.id   AF-A0A8J7Q3W7-F1
#
_cell.length_a   1.000
_cell.length_b   1.000
_cell.length_c   1.000
_cell.angle_alpha   90.00
_cell.angle_beta   90.00
_cell.angle_gamma   90.00
#
_symmetry.space_group_name_H-M   'P 1'
#
loop_
_entity.id
_entity.type
_entity.pdbx_description
1 polymer ?
#
loop_
_entity_poly.entity_id
_entity_poly.type
_entity_poly.pdbx_seq_one_letter_code
_entity_poly.pdbx_strand_id
1 'polypeptide(L)'
;MTRRATLTRRHTLGDQPPAFRSQTRGGRNVSQPVNHDFEWNRTLFSFLCRTPVGVCLLLLVLLSACGGPKPPVRGPNLNSDGDTVYDNNRGGGNDDATRISEDEVGYPTSPYDEESIDSQKLNVIDTYNSNLPGNLDWDPVFFNFDQSALTESARDKLSRYAQALKANPDMPILLEGHADTRGTDDYNLALGERRAQAVKRYLLQLGVPANQMRTISYGELKPLDPSKGETAWAKNRRVSFTF
;
A
#
# COMPACT_ATOMS: atom_id res chain seq x y z
N MET A 1 42.32 -58.83 -31.42
CA MET A 1 41.15 -59.19 -32.26
C MET A 1 40.19 -58.00 -32.27
N THR A 2 40.25 -57.21 -33.32
CA THR A 2 39.53 -55.94 -33.48
C THR A 2 38.30 -56.18 -34.33
N ARG A 3 37.08 -55.89 -33.85
CA ARG A 3 35.91 -55.72 -34.71
C ARG A 3 35.01 -54.58 -34.22
N ARG A 4 34.91 -53.59 -35.11
CA ARG A 4 34.04 -52.42 -35.10
C ARG A 4 32.57 -52.86 -35.15
N ALA A 5 31.73 -52.21 -34.35
CA ALA A 5 30.27 -52.31 -34.46
C ALA A 5 29.70 -51.04 -35.10
N THR A 6 28.68 -51.27 -35.90
CA THR A 6 28.22 -50.49 -37.05
C THR A 6 27.20 -49.43 -36.63
N LEU A 7 27.38 -48.21 -37.14
CA LEU A 7 26.47 -47.08 -36.98
C LEU A 7 25.27 -47.25 -37.93
N THR A 8 24.05 -47.39 -37.41
CA THR A 8 22.81 -47.38 -38.22
C THR A 8 22.04 -46.09 -37.97
N ARG A 9 22.08 -45.20 -38.96
CA ARG A 9 21.39 -43.90 -39.03
C ARG A 9 19.93 -44.12 -39.44
N ARG A 10 18.96 -43.78 -38.57
CA ARG A 10 17.53 -43.68 -38.93
C ARG A 10 17.21 -42.27 -39.43
N HIS A 11 16.53 -42.22 -40.56
CA HIS A 11 15.87 -41.06 -41.18
C HIS A 11 14.40 -41.03 -40.75
N THR A 12 13.91 -39.88 -40.27
CA THR A 12 12.50 -39.45 -40.26
C THR A 12 12.50 -37.92 -40.39
N LEU A 13 12.38 -37.37 -41.59
CA LEU A 13 11.15 -36.85 -42.22
C LEU A 13 10.44 -35.74 -41.41
N GLY A 14 10.44 -34.53 -41.98
CA GLY A 14 9.34 -33.57 -41.93
C GLY A 14 9.26 -32.63 -40.72
N ASP A 15 9.78 -31.41 -40.86
CA ASP A 15 8.95 -30.20 -40.74
C ASP A 15 9.73 -28.96 -41.17
N GLN A 16 9.24 -28.31 -42.22
CA GLN A 16 9.73 -27.01 -42.70
C GLN A 16 9.08 -25.88 -41.87
N PRO A 17 9.82 -24.80 -41.55
CA PRO A 17 9.21 -23.60 -40.97
C PRO A 17 8.40 -22.83 -42.02
N PRO A 18 7.29 -22.17 -41.64
CA PRO A 18 6.44 -21.46 -42.60
C PRO A 18 7.12 -20.23 -43.19
N ALA A 19 6.98 -20.10 -44.51
CA ALA A 19 7.49 -19.01 -45.32
C ALA A 19 6.85 -17.66 -44.97
N PHE A 20 7.70 -16.65 -44.81
CA PHE A 20 7.36 -15.24 -44.68
C PHE A 20 6.70 -14.74 -45.97
N ARG A 21 5.40 -14.45 -45.94
CA ARG A 21 4.67 -13.89 -47.09
C ARG A 21 4.62 -12.37 -46.95
N SER A 22 5.54 -11.69 -47.61
CA SER A 22 5.45 -10.24 -47.86
C SER A 22 4.33 -9.96 -48.87
N GLN A 23 3.24 -9.34 -48.44
CA GLN A 23 2.31 -8.67 -49.35
C GLN A 23 2.59 -7.17 -49.34
N THR A 24 3.22 -6.70 -50.41
CA THR A 24 3.06 -5.34 -50.89
C THR A 24 1.85 -5.32 -51.82
N ARG A 25 0.82 -4.54 -51.48
CA ARG A 25 -0.10 -4.03 -52.49
C ARG A 25 -0.68 -2.70 -52.05
N GLY A 26 -0.23 -1.65 -52.73
CA GLY A 26 -0.83 -0.32 -52.64
C GLY A 26 -2.29 -0.35 -53.03
N GLY A 27 -3.08 0.42 -52.28
CA GLY A 27 -4.48 0.67 -52.53
C GLY A 27 -4.90 1.82 -51.63
N ARG A 28 -4.93 3.03 -52.19
CA ARG A 28 -5.43 4.24 -51.55
C ARG A 28 -6.84 3.97 -51.02
N ASN A 29 -7.04 4.09 -49.71
CA ASN A 29 -8.35 4.37 -49.14
C ASN A 29 -8.28 5.73 -48.47
N VAL A 30 -8.91 6.69 -49.15
CA VAL A 30 -9.31 7.97 -48.61
C VAL A 30 -10.50 7.68 -47.71
N SER A 31 -10.33 7.88 -46.41
CA SER A 31 -11.43 7.96 -45.46
C SER A 31 -11.04 9.00 -44.44
N GLN A 32 -11.69 10.14 -44.55
CA GLN A 32 -11.46 11.34 -43.75
C GLN A 32 -11.85 11.06 -42.29
N PRO A 33 -11.11 11.60 -41.29
CA PRO A 33 -11.68 11.74 -39.96
C PRO A 33 -12.77 12.80 -40.01
N VAL A 34 -14.01 12.41 -39.68
CA VAL A 34 -15.05 13.34 -39.23
C VAL A 34 -14.56 13.96 -37.93
N ASN A 35 -13.96 15.15 -38.06
CA ASN A 35 -13.77 16.04 -36.93
C ASN A 35 -15.16 16.44 -36.45
N HIS A 36 -15.50 16.04 -35.22
CA HIS A 36 -16.55 16.73 -34.50
C HIS A 36 -16.02 18.13 -34.21
N ASP A 37 -16.50 19.10 -34.99
CA ASP A 37 -16.34 20.51 -34.73
C ASP A 37 -17.01 20.83 -33.40
N PHE A 38 -16.21 20.87 -32.34
CA PHE A 38 -16.58 21.48 -31.07
C PHE A 38 -16.48 23.00 -31.29
N GLU A 39 -17.57 23.61 -31.73
CA GLU A 39 -17.72 25.05 -31.86
C GLU A 39 -17.56 25.73 -30.49
N TRP A 40 -16.33 26.16 -30.17
CA TRP A 40 -16.13 27.26 -29.23
C TRP A 40 -16.45 28.56 -29.96
N ASN A 41 -17.62 29.11 -29.64
CA ASN A 41 -18.07 30.41 -30.10
C ASN A 41 -17.04 31.51 -29.72
N ARG A 42 -16.20 31.89 -30.68
CA ARG A 42 -15.36 33.09 -30.65
C ARG A 42 -16.19 34.29 -31.08
N THR A 43 -17.03 34.79 -30.19
CA THR A 43 -17.44 36.20 -30.19
C THR A 43 -17.73 36.61 -28.75
N LEU A 44 -16.72 37.16 -28.07
CA LEU A 44 -16.85 38.11 -26.95
C LEU A 44 -15.45 38.61 -26.53
N PHE A 45 -14.69 39.13 -27.51
CA PHE A 45 -13.62 40.08 -27.26
C PHE A 45 -14.08 41.42 -27.84
N SER A 46 -14.62 42.31 -27.00
CA SER A 46 -14.60 43.77 -27.19
C SER A 46 -15.45 44.46 -26.12
N PHE A 47 -14.96 44.49 -24.89
CA PHE A 47 -15.19 45.64 -24.00
C PHE A 47 -13.83 46.05 -23.42
N LEU A 48 -12.99 46.55 -24.32
CA LEU A 48 -11.87 47.39 -23.95
C LEU A 48 -12.38 48.79 -23.61
N CYS A 49 -11.80 49.35 -22.55
CA CYS A 49 -11.48 50.77 -22.43
C CYS A 49 -12.63 51.78 -22.57
N ARG A 50 -13.26 52.13 -21.45
CA ARG A 50 -13.63 53.53 -21.18
C ARG A 50 -13.88 53.82 -19.69
N THR A 51 -12.82 54.03 -18.91
CA THR A 51 -12.81 55.08 -17.86
C THR A 51 -11.36 55.47 -17.55
N PRO A 52 -11.07 56.77 -17.34
CA PRO A 52 -9.73 57.32 -17.39
C PRO A 52 -9.03 57.26 -16.03
N VAL A 53 -7.71 57.07 -16.11
CA VAL A 53 -6.64 57.67 -15.30
C VAL A 53 -7.05 58.22 -13.92
N GLY A 54 -6.59 57.53 -12.87
CA GLY A 54 -6.23 58.21 -11.61
C GLY A 54 -6.99 57.76 -10.38
N VAL A 55 -6.59 56.63 -9.79
CA VAL A 55 -6.43 56.53 -8.33
C VAL A 55 -5.18 55.69 -8.06
N CYS A 56 -4.07 56.40 -8.00
CA CYS A 56 -2.83 55.96 -7.37
C CYS A 56 -2.97 56.19 -5.85
N LEU A 57 -2.27 55.39 -5.06
CA LEU A 57 -2.03 55.57 -3.61
C LEU A 57 -3.24 55.56 -2.66
N LEU A 58 -3.37 54.46 -1.90
CA LEU A 58 -3.20 54.50 -0.44
C LEU A 58 -3.27 53.10 0.19
N LEU A 59 -2.28 52.84 1.05
CA LEU A 59 -2.26 51.89 2.17
C LEU A 59 -1.94 50.41 1.89
N LEU A 60 -0.64 50.19 1.68
CA LEU A 60 0.11 49.18 2.44
C LEU A 60 -0.27 49.26 3.93
N VAL A 61 -1.05 48.29 4.42
CA VAL A 61 -1.07 47.90 5.84
C VAL A 61 -0.52 46.48 5.93
N LEU A 62 0.75 46.43 6.32
CA LEU A 62 1.45 45.24 6.78
C LEU A 62 0.71 44.68 8.00
N LEU A 63 0.09 43.50 7.86
CA LEU A 63 -0.17 42.62 9.00
C LEU A 63 0.84 41.47 8.96
N SER A 64 2.07 41.82 9.31
CA SER A 64 3.00 40.90 9.96
C SER A 64 2.54 40.65 11.39
N ALA A 65 2.84 39.45 11.89
CA ALA A 65 2.74 38.95 13.27
C ALA A 65 1.37 38.33 13.64
N CYS A 66 1.28 37.11 14.18
CA CYS A 66 2.28 36.31 14.90
C CYS A 66 2.26 34.84 14.45
N GLY A 67 3.43 34.34 14.03
CA GLY A 67 3.79 32.96 14.33
C GLY A 67 3.91 32.83 15.84
N GLY A 68 2.86 32.31 16.48
CA GLY A 68 2.96 31.89 17.88
C GLY A 68 4.05 30.82 18.01
N PRO A 69 4.86 30.84 19.08
CA PRO A 69 5.78 29.75 19.35
C PRO A 69 4.96 28.45 19.43
N LYS A 70 5.36 27.44 18.64
CA LYS A 70 4.85 26.08 18.85
C LYS A 70 5.05 25.75 20.33
N PRO A 71 4.03 25.21 21.02
CA PRO A 71 4.21 24.76 22.39
C PRO A 71 5.38 23.77 22.39
N PRO A 72 6.28 23.81 23.39
CA PRO A 72 7.31 22.81 23.50
C PRO A 72 6.63 21.45 23.54
N VAL A 73 6.95 20.58 22.57
CA VAL A 73 6.62 19.16 22.69
C VAL A 73 7.39 18.71 23.92
N ARG A 74 6.67 18.46 25.01
CA ARG A 74 7.24 17.90 26.23
C ARG A 74 7.87 16.57 25.81
N GLY A 75 9.20 16.54 25.74
CA GLY A 75 9.93 15.29 25.56
C GLY A 75 9.53 14.32 26.68
N PRO A 76 9.67 13.00 26.48
CA PRO A 76 9.45 12.06 27.56
C PRO A 76 10.26 12.52 28.79
N ASN A 77 9.65 12.47 29.97
CA ASN A 77 10.37 12.76 31.20
C ASN A 77 11.48 11.71 31.32
N LEU A 78 12.74 12.16 31.23
CA LEU A 78 13.91 11.32 31.36
C LEU A 78 14.35 11.39 32.81
N ASN A 79 14.45 10.24 33.47
CA ASN A 79 15.23 10.17 34.70
C ASN A 79 16.71 10.43 34.38
N SER A 80 17.52 10.74 35.39
CA SER A 80 18.97 11.01 35.29
C SER A 80 19.79 9.92 34.58
N ASP A 81 19.18 8.76 34.30
CA ASP A 81 19.77 7.60 33.65
C ASP A 81 19.32 7.40 32.18
N GLY A 82 18.48 8.27 31.62
CA GLY A 82 18.19 8.31 30.18
C GLY A 82 17.03 7.44 29.65
N ASP A 83 16.28 6.75 30.53
CA ASP A 83 15.12 5.95 30.13
C ASP A 83 13.80 6.75 30.18
N THR A 84 12.88 6.45 29.25
CA THR A 84 11.59 7.13 29.14
C THR A 84 10.60 6.68 30.22
N VAL A 85 10.14 7.60 31.06
CA VAL A 85 9.08 7.34 32.04
C VAL A 85 7.71 7.27 31.33
N TYR A 86 7.10 6.09 31.31
CA TYR A 86 5.67 5.92 31.01
C TYR A 86 4.85 6.19 32.30
N ASP A 87 4.25 7.37 32.42
CA ASP A 87 3.38 7.73 33.54
C ASP A 87 2.03 7.00 33.44
N ASN A 88 1.94 5.82 34.04
CA ASN A 88 0.68 5.10 34.22
C ASN A 88 0.07 5.50 35.57
N ASN A 89 -0.65 6.63 35.62
CA ASN A 89 -1.36 7.02 36.83
C ASN A 89 -2.78 7.50 36.54
N ARG A 90 -3.69 6.52 36.38
CA ARG A 90 -5.10 6.67 36.75
C ARG A 90 -5.22 6.21 38.20
N GLY A 91 -5.40 7.17 39.10
CA GLY A 91 -5.47 6.93 40.53
C GLY A 91 -6.72 6.16 40.99
N GLY A 92 -6.55 5.46 42.10
CA GLY A 92 -7.60 4.83 42.90
C GLY A 92 -6.99 3.76 43.80
N GLY A 93 -6.49 4.17 44.97
CA GLY A 93 -5.88 3.26 45.95
C GLY A 93 -6.89 2.33 46.63
N ASN A 94 -6.40 1.17 47.05
CA ASN A 94 -6.45 0.73 48.45
C ASN A 94 -5.47 -0.45 48.66
N ASP A 95 -4.66 -0.27 49.70
CA ASP A 95 -3.97 -1.23 50.54
C ASP A 95 -4.46 -2.68 50.55
N ASP A 96 -3.62 -3.61 50.08
CA ASP A 96 -3.23 -4.81 50.85
C ASP A 96 -2.01 -5.48 50.20
N ALA A 97 -0.89 -5.52 50.90
CA ALA A 97 0.35 -6.11 50.41
C ALA A 97 0.31 -7.62 50.62
N THR A 98 -0.32 -8.35 49.69
CA THR A 98 -0.18 -9.81 49.63
C THR A 98 1.01 -10.15 48.72
N ARG A 99 2.08 -10.66 49.32
CA ARG A 99 3.24 -11.22 48.62
C ARG A 99 2.82 -12.53 47.96
N ILE A 100 2.32 -12.46 46.73
CA ILE A 100 1.99 -13.62 45.90
C ILE A 100 3.30 -14.10 45.25
N SER A 101 3.62 -15.36 45.48
CA SER A 101 4.72 -16.11 44.86
C SER A 101 4.69 -16.02 43.34
N GLU A 102 5.85 -15.97 42.70
CA GLU A 102 6.08 -15.84 41.25
C GLU A 102 5.60 -17.07 40.42
N ASP A 103 4.71 -17.89 40.96
CA ASP A 103 4.37 -19.20 40.42
C ASP A 103 2.96 -19.24 39.79
N GLU A 104 2.20 -18.14 39.78
CA GLU A 104 0.83 -18.15 39.24
C GLU A 104 0.37 -16.81 38.64
N VAL A 105 1.06 -16.32 37.61
CA VAL A 105 0.42 -15.45 36.60
C VAL A 105 0.24 -16.28 35.34
N GLY A 106 -0.82 -17.08 35.34
CA GLY A 106 -1.32 -17.72 34.13
C GLY A 106 -1.73 -16.62 33.16
N TYR A 107 -0.89 -16.34 32.17
CA TYR A 107 -1.36 -15.70 30.95
C TYR A 107 -2.55 -16.51 30.46
N PRO A 108 -3.72 -15.89 30.17
CA PRO A 108 -4.76 -16.61 29.45
C PRO A 108 -4.12 -17.06 28.14
N THR A 109 -3.81 -18.35 28.06
CA THR A 109 -3.47 -19.01 26.82
C THR A 109 -4.71 -18.84 25.97
N SER A 110 -4.69 -17.83 25.10
CA SER A 110 -5.73 -17.66 24.10
C SER A 110 -5.82 -19.00 23.36
N PRO A 111 -7.01 -19.61 23.27
CA PRO A 111 -7.22 -20.84 22.53
C PRO A 111 -7.12 -20.52 21.03
N TYR A 112 -5.90 -20.24 20.58
CA TYR A 112 -5.49 -20.32 19.20
C TYR A 112 -4.75 -21.64 19.09
N ASP A 113 -5.53 -22.70 18.98
CA ASP A 113 -5.04 -24.05 18.74
C ASP A 113 -4.33 -24.02 17.38
N GLU A 114 -2.99 -24.14 17.39
CA GLU A 114 -2.13 -24.12 16.21
C GLU A 114 -2.24 -25.41 15.35
N GLU A 115 -3.29 -26.21 15.52
CA GLU A 115 -3.34 -27.57 14.98
C GLU A 115 -4.61 -27.81 14.15
N SER A 116 -4.60 -27.29 12.92
CA SER A 116 -5.13 -27.90 11.69
C SER A 116 -5.34 -26.81 10.64
N ILE A 117 -4.29 -26.42 9.94
CA ILE A 117 -4.46 -25.69 8.68
C ILE A 117 -4.84 -26.73 7.63
N ASP A 118 -6.07 -27.23 7.73
CA ASP A 118 -6.64 -28.16 6.78
C ASP A 118 -6.97 -27.40 5.49
N SER A 119 -6.75 -28.11 4.40
CA SER A 119 -6.71 -27.77 2.98
C SER A 119 -7.94 -27.00 2.45
N GLN A 120 -8.90 -26.65 3.30
CA GLN A 120 -10.12 -25.93 3.00
C GLN A 120 -9.92 -24.40 2.93
N LYS A 121 -8.88 -23.85 3.57
CA LYS A 121 -8.62 -22.39 3.55
C LYS A 121 -8.03 -21.88 2.22
N LEU A 122 -7.31 -22.75 1.49
CA LEU A 122 -6.79 -22.43 0.16
C LEU A 122 -7.92 -22.29 -0.88
N ASN A 123 -8.99 -23.07 -0.74
CA ASN A 123 -10.10 -23.06 -1.68
C ASN A 123 -10.96 -21.78 -1.58
N VAL A 124 -10.98 -21.10 -0.43
CA VAL A 124 -11.80 -19.87 -0.23
C VAL A 124 -11.18 -18.69 -0.96
N ILE A 125 -9.85 -18.52 -0.87
CA ILE A 125 -9.14 -17.40 -1.52
C ILE A 125 -9.19 -17.55 -3.05
N ASP A 126 -8.98 -18.76 -3.57
CA ASP A 126 -9.07 -19.04 -5.02
C ASP A 126 -10.50 -18.82 -5.56
N THR A 127 -11.52 -19.20 -4.78
CA THR A 127 -12.93 -19.00 -5.15
C THR A 127 -13.32 -17.51 -5.14
N TYR A 128 -12.78 -16.70 -4.24
CA TYR A 128 -13.00 -15.25 -4.24
C TYR A 128 -12.28 -14.56 -5.40
N ASN A 129 -11.05 -14.94 -5.71
CA ASN A 129 -10.27 -14.35 -6.82
C ASN A 129 -10.91 -14.64 -8.20
N SER A 130 -11.62 -15.77 -8.35
CA SER A 130 -12.28 -16.14 -9.62
C SER A 130 -13.57 -15.38 -9.95
N ASN A 131 -14.21 -14.72 -8.97
CA ASN A 131 -15.51 -14.04 -9.15
C ASN A 131 -15.43 -12.50 -9.11
N LEU A 132 -14.25 -11.94 -8.87
CA LEU A 132 -14.00 -10.50 -9.01
C LEU A 132 -13.83 -10.16 -10.51
N PRO A 133 -14.40 -9.05 -11.00
CA PRO A 133 -14.18 -8.63 -12.38
C PRO A 133 -12.69 -8.36 -12.61
N GLY A 134 -12.05 -9.29 -13.32
CA GLY A 134 -10.61 -9.35 -13.51
C GLY A 134 -9.93 -10.07 -12.34
N ASN A 135 -9.37 -11.24 -12.60
CA ASN A 135 -8.49 -12.01 -11.73
C ASN A 135 -7.42 -11.10 -11.08
N LEU A 136 -7.75 -10.54 -9.91
CA LEU A 136 -7.00 -9.45 -9.31
C LEU A 136 -6.05 -10.02 -8.28
N ASP A 137 -4.76 -10.03 -8.59
CA ASP A 137 -3.73 -10.43 -7.63
C ASP A 137 -3.63 -9.37 -6.52
N TRP A 138 -3.95 -9.77 -5.30
CA TRP A 138 -3.89 -8.97 -4.07
C TRP A 138 -2.45 -8.82 -3.55
N ASP A 139 -1.57 -8.36 -4.43
CA ASP A 139 -0.18 -8.06 -4.10
C ASP A 139 -0.05 -7.06 -2.96
N PRO A 140 0.98 -7.22 -2.11
CA PRO A 140 1.34 -6.19 -1.15
C PRO A 140 1.69 -4.85 -1.81
N VAL A 141 1.41 -3.79 -1.06
CA VAL A 141 1.84 -2.43 -1.39
C VAL A 141 3.17 -2.14 -0.70
N PHE A 142 4.18 -1.72 -1.45
CA PHE A 142 5.53 -1.47 -0.94
C PHE A 142 5.78 0.01 -0.62
N PHE A 143 6.72 0.24 0.29
CA PHE A 143 7.10 1.57 0.77
C PHE A 143 8.62 1.78 0.71
N ASN A 144 9.00 3.05 0.57
CA ASN A 144 10.38 3.47 0.70
C ASN A 144 10.87 3.39 2.15
N PHE A 145 12.19 3.44 2.32
CA PHE A 145 12.83 3.48 3.63
C PHE A 145 12.34 4.65 4.47
N ASP A 146 12.02 4.40 5.74
CA ASP A 146 11.50 5.39 6.70
C ASP A 146 10.34 6.25 6.16
N GLN A 147 9.48 5.64 5.34
CA GLN A 147 8.35 6.33 4.75
C GLN A 147 7.06 5.53 4.90
N SER A 148 5.97 6.26 5.13
CA SER A 148 4.59 5.78 5.07
C SER A 148 3.79 6.44 3.94
N ALA A 149 4.44 7.23 3.09
CA ALA A 149 3.82 7.83 1.93
C ALA A 149 3.65 6.79 0.82
N LEU A 150 2.47 6.80 0.17
CA LEU A 150 2.18 5.93 -0.97
C LEU A 150 2.91 6.44 -2.22
N THR A 151 3.63 5.55 -2.89
CA THR A 151 4.21 5.81 -4.22
C THR A 151 3.11 5.85 -5.28
N GLU A 152 3.42 6.37 -6.46
CA GLU A 152 2.45 6.38 -7.57
C GLU A 152 2.04 4.96 -7.98
N SER A 153 3.01 4.04 -8.07
CA SER A 153 2.72 2.63 -8.34
C SER A 153 1.83 1.98 -7.28
N ALA A 154 1.97 2.37 -6.01
CA ALA A 154 1.09 1.91 -4.94
C ALA A 154 -0.34 2.45 -5.13
N ARG A 155 -0.49 3.73 -5.49
CA ARG A 155 -1.79 4.34 -5.76
C ARG A 155 -2.49 3.68 -6.93
N ASP A 156 -1.78 3.38 -8.00
CA ASP A 156 -2.32 2.66 -9.17
C ASP A 156 -2.86 1.28 -8.77
N LYS A 157 -2.12 0.52 -7.95
CA LYS A 157 -2.60 -0.76 -7.40
C LYS A 157 -3.86 -0.58 -6.56
N LEU A 158 -3.83 0.36 -5.61
CA LEU A 158 -4.94 0.63 -4.71
C LEU A 158 -6.20 1.12 -5.45
N SER A 159 -6.04 1.82 -6.57
CA SER A 159 -7.17 2.26 -7.40
C SER A 159 -7.96 1.08 -7.97
N ARG A 160 -7.27 -0.01 -8.35
CA ARG A 160 -7.88 -1.25 -8.84
C ARG A 160 -8.51 -2.04 -7.71
N TYR A 161 -7.80 -2.17 -6.58
CA TYR A 161 -8.34 -2.82 -5.37
C TYR A 161 -9.60 -2.12 -4.88
N ALA A 162 -9.64 -0.79 -4.88
CA ALA A 162 -10.83 -0.05 -4.48
C ALA A 162 -12.05 -0.36 -5.36
N GLN A 163 -11.88 -0.60 -6.66
CA GLN A 163 -13.00 -0.99 -7.54
C GLN A 163 -13.56 -2.36 -7.15
N ALA A 164 -12.68 -3.34 -6.88
CA ALA A 164 -13.08 -4.67 -6.43
C ALA A 164 -13.78 -4.66 -5.06
N LEU A 165 -13.26 -3.89 -4.10
CA LEU A 165 -13.86 -3.75 -2.76
C LEU A 165 -15.23 -3.08 -2.81
N LYS A 166 -15.38 -2.04 -3.64
CA LYS A 166 -16.68 -1.37 -3.83
C LYS A 166 -17.73 -2.29 -4.46
N ALA A 167 -17.32 -3.23 -5.32
CA ALA A 167 -18.21 -4.21 -5.89
C ALA A 167 -18.66 -5.28 -4.86
N ASN A 168 -17.92 -5.45 -3.75
CA ASN A 168 -18.16 -6.50 -2.77
C ASN A 168 -18.21 -5.93 -1.35
N PRO A 169 -19.29 -5.21 -0.99
CA PRO A 169 -19.29 -4.44 0.23
C PRO A 169 -19.35 -5.26 1.53
N ASP A 170 -19.63 -6.55 1.42
CA ASP A 170 -19.70 -7.48 2.55
C ASP A 170 -18.37 -8.21 2.79
N MET A 171 -17.34 -7.95 1.98
CA MET A 171 -16.02 -8.57 2.12
C MET A 171 -15.20 -7.81 3.17
N PRO A 172 -14.94 -8.37 4.37
CA PRO A 172 -14.04 -7.76 5.32
C PRO A 172 -12.60 -7.88 4.83
N ILE A 173 -11.80 -6.85 5.08
CA ILE A 173 -10.37 -6.84 4.76
C ILE A 173 -9.57 -6.39 5.98
N LEU A 174 -8.46 -7.06 6.21
CA LEU A 174 -7.43 -6.69 7.17
C LEU A 174 -6.20 -6.17 6.43
N LEU A 175 -5.79 -4.96 6.79
CA LEU A 175 -4.60 -4.30 6.29
C LEU A 175 -3.46 -4.48 7.29
N GLU A 176 -2.49 -5.32 6.94
CA GLU A 176 -1.37 -5.67 7.81
C GLU A 176 -0.14 -4.83 7.47
N GLY A 177 0.27 -3.94 8.38
CA GLY A 177 1.41 -3.05 8.19
C GLY A 177 2.71 -3.64 8.73
N HIS A 178 3.73 -3.72 7.85
CA HIS A 178 5.05 -4.27 8.16
C HIS A 178 6.16 -3.23 7.98
N ALA A 179 7.23 -3.42 8.75
CA ALA A 179 8.46 -2.65 8.70
C ALA A 179 9.67 -3.56 8.44
N ASP A 180 10.82 -2.95 8.14
CA ASP A 180 12.08 -3.68 8.10
C ASP A 180 12.68 -3.79 9.50
N THR A 181 13.69 -4.66 9.67
CA THR A 181 14.27 -5.02 10.98
C THR A 181 15.24 -3.98 11.55
N ARG A 182 15.27 -2.77 10.98
CA ARG A 182 16.17 -1.71 11.43
C ARG A 182 15.41 -0.78 12.36
N GLY A 183 16.01 -0.45 13.50
CA GLY A 183 15.40 0.43 14.50
C GLY A 183 14.94 -0.35 15.73
N THR A 184 14.10 0.28 16.55
CA THR A 184 13.47 -0.37 17.70
C THR A 184 12.13 -0.97 17.31
N ASP A 185 11.74 -2.04 18.00
CA ASP A 185 10.47 -2.75 17.77
C ASP A 185 9.27 -1.81 17.82
N ASP A 186 9.20 -0.96 18.86
CA ASP A 186 8.12 0.03 19.04
C ASP A 186 8.05 1.05 17.90
N TYR A 187 9.21 1.49 17.42
CA TYR A 187 9.27 2.41 16.28
C TYR A 187 8.76 1.73 15.01
N ASN A 188 9.16 0.47 14.78
CA ASN A 188 8.74 -0.32 13.62
C ASN A 188 7.26 -0.66 13.67
N LEU A 189 6.72 -0.95 14.85
CA LEU A 189 5.30 -1.11 15.09
C LEU A 189 4.52 0.18 14.76
N ALA A 190 4.99 1.33 15.24
CA ALA A 190 4.37 2.61 14.93
C ALA A 190 4.47 2.95 13.42
N LEU A 191 5.59 2.63 12.76
CA LEU A 191 5.77 2.86 11.33
C LEU A 191 4.85 1.97 10.48
N GLY A 192 4.72 0.69 10.84
CA GLY A 192 3.79 -0.22 10.18
C GLY A 192 2.34 0.24 10.33
N GLU A 193 1.95 0.73 11.51
CA GLU A 193 0.62 1.30 11.73
C GLU A 193 0.37 2.52 10.82
N ARG A 194 1.34 3.44 10.74
CA ARG A 194 1.24 4.60 9.83
C ARG A 194 1.05 4.18 8.37
N ARG A 195 1.72 3.12 7.92
CA ARG A 195 1.59 2.57 6.56
C ARG A 195 0.21 1.97 6.32
N ALA A 196 -0.28 1.13 7.24
CA ALA A 196 -1.62 0.54 7.16
C ALA A 196 -2.70 1.64 7.13
N GLN A 197 -2.56 2.67 7.97
CA GLN A 197 -3.45 3.82 7.98
C GLN A 197 -3.37 4.64 6.69
N ALA A 198 -2.19 4.82 6.09
CA ALA A 198 -2.05 5.51 4.81
C ALA A 198 -2.81 4.79 3.69
N VAL A 199 -2.69 3.46 3.62
CA VAL A 199 -3.47 2.63 2.69
C VAL A 199 -4.97 2.75 2.95
N LYS A 200 -5.40 2.59 4.22
CA LYS A 200 -6.82 2.72 4.60
C LYS A 200 -7.39 4.07 4.20
N ARG A 201 -6.70 5.17 4.51
CA ARG A 201 -7.14 6.54 4.17
C ARG A 201 -7.29 6.72 2.67
N TYR A 202 -6.37 6.17 1.88
CA TYR A 202 -6.44 6.26 0.44
C TYR A 202 -7.63 5.46 -0.12
N LEU A 203 -7.87 4.24 0.37
CA LEU A 203 -9.05 3.44 -0.02
C LEU A 203 -10.37 4.11 0.38
N LEU A 204 -10.43 4.73 1.57
CA LEU A 204 -11.58 5.55 1.99
C LEU A 204 -11.83 6.71 1.02
N GLN A 205 -10.76 7.41 0.60
CA GLN A 205 -10.87 8.51 -0.37
C GLN A 205 -11.40 8.03 -1.73
N LEU A 206 -11.10 6.79 -2.12
CA LEU A 206 -11.62 6.16 -3.34
C LEU A 206 -13.06 5.61 -3.21
N GLY A 207 -13.66 5.74 -2.03
CA GLY A 207 -15.04 5.38 -1.73
C GLY A 207 -15.24 3.97 -1.17
N VAL A 208 -14.19 3.31 -0.69
CA VAL A 208 -14.35 2.01 0.01
C VAL A 208 -14.95 2.25 1.40
N PRO A 209 -16.02 1.55 1.80
CA PRO A 209 -16.63 1.70 3.11
C PRO A 209 -15.69 1.39 4.28
N ALA A 210 -15.71 2.24 5.32
CA ALA A 210 -14.79 2.12 6.45
C ALA A 210 -15.00 0.85 7.29
N ASN A 211 -16.21 0.32 7.31
CA ASN A 211 -16.60 -0.88 8.05
C ASN A 211 -15.99 -2.16 7.47
N GLN A 212 -15.64 -2.19 6.18
CA GLN A 212 -14.93 -3.31 5.56
C GLN A 212 -13.47 -3.39 5.99
N MET A 213 -12.87 -2.27 6.40
CA MET A 213 -11.42 -2.17 6.53
C MET A 213 -10.96 -2.10 7.99
N ARG A 214 -10.20 -3.12 8.41
CA ARG A 214 -9.46 -3.13 9.69
C ARG A 214 -7.97 -2.99 9.42
N THR A 215 -7.23 -2.45 10.38
CA THR A 215 -5.77 -2.28 10.30
C THR A 215 -5.12 -2.98 11.49
N ILE A 216 -3.95 -3.56 11.26
CA ILE A 216 -3.06 -4.08 12.30
C ILE A 216 -1.62 -3.79 11.87
N SER A 217 -0.73 -3.59 12.84
CA SER A 217 0.70 -3.56 12.56
C SER A 217 1.42 -4.69 13.27
N TYR A 218 2.34 -5.33 12.54
CA TYR A 218 3.27 -6.30 13.11
C TYR A 218 4.68 -5.73 13.26
N GLY A 219 4.93 -4.49 12.85
CA GLY A 219 6.28 -3.94 12.76
C GLY A 219 7.21 -4.89 12.01
N GLU A 220 8.28 -5.32 12.68
CA GLU A 220 9.26 -6.27 12.15
C GLU A 220 8.99 -7.75 12.48
N LEU A 221 7.96 -8.05 13.28
CA LEU A 221 7.71 -9.39 13.84
C LEU A 221 7.32 -10.45 12.80
N LYS A 222 6.84 -10.03 11.62
CA LYS A 222 6.43 -10.93 10.52
C LYS A 222 7.14 -10.55 9.20
N PRO A 223 8.45 -10.82 9.07
CA PRO A 223 9.20 -10.53 7.85
C PRO A 223 8.77 -11.47 6.72
N LEU A 224 8.71 -10.95 5.49
CA LEU A 224 8.51 -11.77 4.29
C LEU A 224 9.83 -12.44 3.87
N ASP A 225 10.93 -11.69 4.02
CA ASP A 225 12.28 -12.17 3.80
C ASP A 225 13.08 -11.97 5.09
N PRO A 226 13.43 -13.03 5.84
CA PRO A 226 14.15 -12.90 7.11
C PRO A 226 15.63 -12.54 6.91
N SER A 227 16.10 -12.50 5.66
CA SER A 227 17.49 -12.16 5.35
C SER A 227 17.80 -10.70 5.69
N LYS A 228 19.09 -10.41 5.92
CA LYS A 228 19.58 -9.04 6.12
C LYS A 228 20.11 -8.50 4.80
N GLY A 229 19.65 -7.30 4.40
CA GLY A 229 20.10 -6.61 3.20
C GLY A 229 18.99 -5.80 2.54
N GLU A 230 19.35 -4.85 1.68
CA GLU A 230 18.38 -3.90 1.10
C GLU A 230 17.29 -4.60 0.27
N THR A 231 17.61 -5.71 -0.41
CA THR A 231 16.64 -6.49 -1.16
C THR A 231 15.58 -7.12 -0.25
N ALA A 232 15.96 -7.64 0.91
CA ALA A 232 15.05 -8.21 1.90
C ALA A 232 14.26 -7.10 2.61
N TRP A 233 14.92 -6.01 3.00
CA TRP A 233 14.27 -4.86 3.63
C TRP A 233 13.22 -4.23 2.71
N ALA A 234 13.49 -4.11 1.41
CA ALA A 234 12.51 -3.61 0.44
C ALA A 234 11.24 -4.47 0.37
N LYS A 235 11.37 -5.80 0.45
CA LYS A 235 10.22 -6.71 0.53
C LYS A 235 9.47 -6.60 1.86
N ASN A 236 10.18 -6.32 2.95
CA ASN A 236 9.58 -6.24 4.29
C ASN A 236 8.83 -4.92 4.52
N ARG A 237 9.22 -3.83 3.86
CA ARG A 237 8.51 -2.54 3.88
C ARG A 237 7.22 -2.61 3.05
N ARG A 238 6.17 -3.22 3.61
CA ARG A 238 4.91 -3.46 2.89
C ARG A 238 3.66 -3.30 3.74
N VAL A 239 2.53 -3.22 3.06
CA VAL A 239 1.20 -3.51 3.60
C VAL A 239 0.63 -4.70 2.84
N SER A 240 0.24 -5.74 3.57
CA SER A 240 -0.41 -6.94 3.05
C SER A 240 -1.93 -6.87 3.25
N PHE A 241 -2.67 -7.53 2.37
CA PHE A 241 -4.13 -7.63 2.42
C PHE A 241 -4.52 -9.06 2.82
N THR A 242 -5.41 -9.20 3.79
CA THR A 242 -5.91 -10.49 4.27
C THR A 242 -7.44 -10.44 4.35
N PHE A 243 -8.08 -11.55 4.03
CA PHE A 243 -9.53 -11.71 3.91
C PHE A 243 -10.04 -12.83 4.82
#